data_AF-A0A068V559-F1
#
_entry.id   AF-A0A068V559-F1
#
_cell.length_a   1.000
_cell.length_b   1.000
_cell.length_c   1.000
_cell.angle_alpha   90.00
_cell.angle_beta   90.00
_cell.angle_gamma   90.00
#
_symmetry.space_group_name_H-M   'P 1'
#
loop_
_entity.id
_entity.type
_entity.pdbx_description
1 polymer ?
#
loop_
_entity_poly.entity_id
_entity_poly.type
_entity_poly.pdbx_seq_one_letter_code
_entity_poly.pdbx_strand_id
1 'polypeptide(L)'
;MAANSGNVYLSMEEERRYASNSIQPVSSTPQSEQWTPEQKKLESFSLSERLGLDEFLSLHVWRASVGELFGTAVLVFLIDTIVISTLDSDVKMPNLIMSIVLAIMITIVLLAVHPVSGGHINPIVSFSAALVGLISMSRAIIYIIAQCLGAVLGALALKAVVSGNIERTFSLGGCTLSIVTPGPQGSPVTIGLGTAQAFWLEVFCSFVFLFASLWMAYDHRQKNSIGLVRVLAIVGTVLGLLVFISTSVTAAKGYGGAGINPARCFGPAVVRGGHLWDGHWVFWAGPAVACVAFYVYTQIIPNDHFHAQEFKHDFFGILRTVSGYNH
;
A
#
# COMPACT_ATOMS: atom_id res chain seq x y z
N MET A 1 -14.53 60.26 45.78
CA MET A 1 -14.04 60.82 44.51
C MET A 1 -13.74 59.67 43.56
N ALA A 2 -14.26 59.74 42.34
CA ALA A 2 -14.13 58.80 41.21
C ALA A 2 -12.65 58.52 40.84
N ALA A 3 -12.22 57.53 40.04
CA ALA A 3 -12.74 56.47 39.16
C ALA A 3 -11.61 55.38 39.13
N ASN A 4 -11.66 54.17 38.56
CA ASN A 4 -12.27 53.69 37.32
C ASN A 4 -12.21 52.13 37.25
N SER A 5 -13.20 51.56 36.57
CA SER A 5 -13.37 50.24 35.91
C SER A 5 -12.16 49.31 35.71
N GLY A 6 -12.24 47.97 35.68
CA GLY A 6 -13.34 47.02 35.50
C GLY A 6 -12.77 45.57 35.45
N ASN A 7 -13.63 44.57 35.35
CA ASN A 7 -13.41 43.09 35.41
C ASN A 7 -13.45 42.46 36.79
N VAL A 8 -14.64 42.06 37.28
CA VAL A 8 -14.90 40.73 37.87
C VAL A 8 -16.43 40.50 37.83
N TYR A 9 -16.95 39.97 36.72
CA TYR A 9 -18.31 39.42 36.67
C TYR A 9 -18.30 38.19 35.76
N LEU A 10 -17.78 37.06 36.27
CA LEU A 10 -17.92 35.72 35.69
C LEU A 10 -17.34 34.70 36.68
N SER A 11 -17.96 34.54 37.86
CA SER A 11 -17.57 33.45 38.77
C SER A 11 -18.65 33.01 39.78
N MET A 12 -19.93 33.33 39.57
CA MET A 12 -20.99 32.95 40.51
C MET A 12 -22.11 32.06 39.93
N GLU A 13 -22.04 31.70 38.64
CA GLU A 13 -23.00 30.77 38.02
C GLU A 13 -22.46 29.34 37.83
N GLU A 14 -21.14 29.11 37.95
CA GLU A 14 -20.56 27.76 37.80
C GLU A 14 -20.57 26.93 39.11
N GLU A 15 -20.58 27.57 40.28
CA GLU A 15 -20.60 26.85 41.57
C GLU A 15 -21.97 26.27 41.96
N ARG A 16 -23.07 26.69 41.32
CA ARG A 16 -24.40 26.11 41.61
C ARG A 16 -24.72 24.82 40.88
N ARG A 17 -23.91 24.39 39.90
CA ARG A 17 -24.12 23.10 39.22
C ARG A 17 -23.49 21.89 39.91
N TYR A 18 -22.73 22.10 40.99
CA TYR A 18 -22.06 21.02 41.71
C TYR A 18 -22.74 20.59 43.03
N ALA A 19 -23.89 21.15 43.37
CA ALA A 19 -24.62 20.81 44.60
C ALA A 19 -26.04 20.29 44.33
N SER A 20 -26.13 19.18 43.59
CA SER A 20 -27.31 18.31 43.63
C SER A 20 -26.94 16.94 43.06
N ASN A 21 -26.47 16.04 43.93
CA ASN A 21 -26.50 14.61 43.68
C ASN A 21 -26.73 13.90 45.02
N SER A 22 -27.99 13.75 45.37
CA SER A 22 -28.47 12.86 46.42
C SER A 22 -28.15 11.41 46.08
N ILE A 23 -27.37 10.76 46.94
CA ILE A 23 -26.95 9.36 46.82
C ILE A 23 -28.17 8.44 47.02
N GLN A 24 -28.50 7.62 46.01
CA GLN A 24 -29.38 6.45 46.17
C GLN A 24 -28.53 5.17 46.32
N PRO A 25 -28.92 4.21 47.17
CA PRO A 25 -28.19 2.95 47.29
C PRO A 25 -28.49 2.05 46.07
N VAL A 26 -27.48 1.81 45.25
CA VAL A 26 -27.53 0.87 44.13
C VAL A 26 -27.36 -0.56 44.66
N SER A 27 -28.44 -1.33 44.65
CA SER A 27 -28.39 -2.79 44.62
C SER A 27 -28.22 -3.21 43.16
N SER A 28 -27.05 -3.74 42.80
CA SER A 28 -26.83 -4.32 41.47
C SER A 28 -26.06 -5.63 41.58
N THR A 29 -26.81 -6.70 41.80
CA THR A 29 -26.46 -8.03 41.31
C THR A 29 -26.25 -7.91 39.78
N PRO A 30 -25.17 -8.45 39.19
CA PRO A 30 -24.98 -8.35 37.75
C PRO A 30 -26.06 -9.17 37.04
N GLN A 31 -26.99 -8.50 36.36
CA GLN A 31 -27.82 -9.15 35.35
C GLN A 31 -26.89 -9.53 34.19
N SER A 32 -26.79 -10.82 33.93
CA SER A 32 -26.18 -11.31 32.69
C SER A 32 -27.01 -10.76 31.52
N GLU A 33 -26.45 -9.84 30.74
CA GLU A 33 -26.96 -9.57 29.40
C GLU A 33 -26.88 -10.87 28.61
N GLN A 34 -28.04 -11.52 28.48
CA GLN A 34 -28.22 -12.62 27.56
C GLN A 34 -28.00 -12.06 26.16
N TRP A 35 -26.80 -12.32 25.62
CA TRP A 35 -26.50 -12.10 24.22
C TRP A 35 -27.46 -12.99 23.42
N THR A 36 -28.58 -12.41 22.99
CA THR A 36 -29.44 -13.03 22.01
C THR A 36 -28.70 -12.90 20.69
N PRO A 37 -28.34 -14.00 20.03
CA PRO A 37 -27.81 -13.90 18.68
C PRO A 37 -28.97 -13.37 17.84
N GLU A 38 -28.95 -12.08 17.50
CA GLU A 38 -29.64 -11.62 16.31
C GLU A 38 -29.11 -12.51 15.19
N GLN A 39 -29.96 -13.44 14.74
CA GLN A 39 -29.73 -14.19 13.52
C GLN A 39 -29.60 -13.16 12.40
N LYS A 40 -28.36 -12.73 12.14
CA LYS A 40 -27.96 -11.97 10.97
C LYS A 40 -28.39 -12.83 9.79
N LYS A 41 -29.57 -12.50 9.25
CA LYS A 41 -30.18 -13.17 8.11
C LYS A 41 -29.09 -13.25 7.05
N LEU A 42 -28.63 -14.45 6.73
CA LEU A 42 -27.58 -14.66 5.75
C LEU A 42 -28.19 -14.33 4.38
N GLU A 43 -28.24 -13.04 4.03
CA GLU A 43 -28.71 -12.60 2.73
C GLU A 43 -27.80 -13.24 1.68
N SER A 44 -28.38 -14.12 0.86
CA SER A 44 -27.67 -14.77 -0.24
C SER A 44 -27.41 -13.73 -1.33
N PHE A 45 -26.35 -12.95 -1.17
CA PHE A 45 -25.91 -12.01 -2.18
C PHE A 45 -25.57 -12.73 -3.49
N SER A 46 -26.00 -12.16 -4.62
CA SER A 46 -25.63 -12.62 -5.95
C SER A 46 -24.11 -12.53 -6.14
N LEU A 47 -23.53 -13.40 -6.97
CA LEU A 47 -22.10 -13.33 -7.36
C LEU A 47 -21.73 -11.93 -7.89
N SER A 48 -22.66 -11.29 -8.62
CA SER A 48 -22.49 -9.94 -9.16
C SER A 48 -22.34 -8.88 -8.07
N GLU A 49 -23.13 -9.00 -7.00
CA GLU A 49 -23.05 -8.11 -5.84
C GLU A 49 -21.77 -8.41 -5.07
N ARG A 50 -21.38 -9.69 -4.94
CA ARG A 50 -20.14 -10.06 -4.23
C ARG A 50 -18.86 -9.59 -4.92
N LEU A 51 -18.87 -9.51 -6.25
CA LEU A 51 -17.75 -8.94 -7.01
C LEU A 51 -17.79 -7.41 -7.06
N GLY A 52 -18.90 -6.78 -6.65
CA GLY A 52 -19.12 -5.34 -6.72
C GLY A 52 -19.20 -4.84 -8.16
N LEU A 53 -19.87 -5.56 -9.07
CA LEU A 53 -19.92 -5.18 -10.50
C LEU A 53 -20.62 -3.82 -10.71
N ASP A 54 -21.46 -3.39 -9.77
CA ASP A 54 -22.06 -2.06 -9.73
C ASP A 54 -21.01 -0.94 -9.59
N GLU A 55 -19.85 -1.24 -9.00
CA GLU A 55 -18.76 -0.29 -8.85
C GLU A 55 -18.15 0.15 -10.19
N PHE A 56 -18.26 -0.65 -11.25
CA PHE A 56 -17.86 -0.23 -12.60
C PHE A 56 -18.64 0.99 -13.11
N LEU A 57 -19.86 1.20 -12.61
CA LEU A 57 -20.72 2.33 -12.97
C LEU A 57 -20.64 3.47 -11.94
N SER A 58 -19.91 3.27 -10.83
CA SER A 58 -19.84 4.25 -9.75
C SER A 58 -18.91 5.41 -10.08
N LEU A 59 -19.48 6.60 -10.26
CA LEU A 59 -18.70 7.84 -10.43
C LEU A 59 -17.77 8.12 -9.25
N HIS A 60 -18.11 7.68 -8.05
CA HIS A 60 -17.24 7.86 -6.88
C HIS A 60 -15.96 7.05 -7.02
N VAL A 61 -16.05 5.81 -7.49
CA VAL A 61 -14.90 4.92 -7.70
C VAL A 61 -14.01 5.46 -8.82
N TRP A 62 -14.59 5.92 -9.92
CA TRP A 62 -13.84 6.55 -11.01
C TRP A 62 -13.18 7.87 -10.59
N ARG A 63 -13.80 8.67 -9.71
CA ARG A 63 -13.15 9.85 -9.13
C ARG A 63 -11.98 9.47 -8.23
N ALA A 64 -12.13 8.43 -7.42
CA ALA A 64 -11.04 7.92 -6.59
C ALA A 64 -9.90 7.34 -7.46
N SER A 65 -10.21 6.68 -8.57
CA SER A 65 -9.19 6.14 -9.47
C SER A 65 -8.35 7.22 -10.16
N VAL A 66 -8.86 8.45 -10.30
CA VAL A 66 -8.05 9.59 -10.74
C VAL A 66 -6.96 9.92 -9.71
N GLY A 67 -7.27 9.80 -8.42
CA GLY A 67 -6.27 9.90 -7.34
C GLY A 67 -5.20 8.82 -7.44
N GLU A 68 -5.59 7.58 -7.72
CA GLU A 68 -4.66 6.47 -7.95
C GLU A 68 -3.77 6.70 -9.18
N LEU A 69 -4.33 7.22 -10.27
CA LEU A 69 -3.59 7.53 -11.50
C LEU A 69 -2.53 8.60 -11.26
N PHE A 70 -2.91 9.77 -10.75
CA PHE A 70 -1.95 10.86 -10.53
C PHE A 70 -1.01 10.56 -9.38
N GLY A 71 -1.49 9.92 -8.32
CA GLY A 71 -0.68 9.44 -7.21
C GLY A 71 0.42 8.51 -7.67
N THR A 72 0.10 7.53 -8.54
CA THR A 72 1.09 6.60 -9.08
C THR A 72 2.02 7.27 -10.08
N ALA A 73 1.54 8.24 -10.89
CA ALA A 73 2.39 9.01 -11.78
C ALA A 73 3.46 9.80 -11.01
N VAL A 74 3.05 10.50 -9.95
CA VAL A 74 3.96 11.25 -9.06
C VAL A 74 4.90 10.28 -8.34
N LEU A 75 4.38 9.15 -7.84
CA LEU A 75 5.19 8.12 -7.19
C LEU A 75 6.32 7.62 -8.10
N VAL A 76 5.98 7.18 -9.32
CA VAL A 76 6.95 6.62 -10.27
C VAL A 76 7.96 7.67 -10.69
N PHE A 77 7.52 8.88 -11.05
CA PHE A 77 8.42 9.98 -11.38
C PHE A 77 9.45 10.24 -10.27
N LEU A 78 9.00 10.34 -9.02
CA LEU A 78 9.87 10.66 -7.88
C LEU A 78 10.79 9.49 -7.52
N ILE A 79 10.25 8.28 -7.39
CA ILE A 79 11.03 7.08 -7.02
C ILE A 79 12.12 6.82 -8.05
N ASP A 80 11.79 6.83 -9.34
CA ASP A 80 12.76 6.55 -10.39
C ASP A 80 13.81 7.66 -10.50
N THR A 81 13.43 8.92 -10.28
CA THR A 81 14.39 10.03 -10.17
C THR A 81 15.36 9.82 -9.00
N ILE A 82 14.87 9.38 -7.84
CA ILE A 82 15.71 9.11 -6.66
C ILE A 82 16.68 7.96 -6.94
N VAL A 83 16.20 6.89 -7.59
CA VAL A 83 17.04 5.75 -8.00
C VAL A 83 18.16 6.23 -8.91
N ILE A 84 17.83 6.96 -9.98
CA ILE A 84 18.81 7.50 -10.92
C ILE A 84 19.81 8.42 -10.20
N SER A 85 19.30 9.42 -9.47
CA SER A 85 20.13 10.42 -8.79
C SER A 85 21.07 9.79 -7.77
N THR A 86 20.67 8.72 -7.11
CA THR A 86 21.50 8.07 -6.09
C THR A 86 22.54 7.15 -6.73
N LEU A 87 22.18 6.42 -7.79
CA LEU A 87 23.11 5.56 -8.52
C LEU A 87 24.14 6.35 -9.34
N ASP A 88 23.81 7.56 -9.79
CA ASP A 88 24.71 8.47 -10.50
C ASP A 88 25.63 9.27 -9.58
N SER A 89 25.37 9.24 -8.26
CA SER A 89 26.13 10.02 -7.27
C SER A 89 27.33 9.26 -6.70
N ASP A 90 28.46 9.95 -6.49
CA ASP A 90 29.70 9.41 -5.91
C ASP A 90 29.64 9.25 -4.36
N VAL A 91 28.49 8.82 -3.84
CA VAL A 91 28.30 8.62 -2.39
C VAL A 91 28.78 7.24 -1.95
N LYS A 92 29.31 7.14 -0.72
CA LYS A 92 29.84 5.88 -0.17
C LYS A 92 28.77 4.80 0.07
N MET A 93 27.55 5.20 0.42
CA MET A 93 26.44 4.29 0.77
C MET A 93 25.17 4.65 0.00
N PRO A 94 25.15 4.48 -1.34
CA PRO A 94 24.04 4.89 -2.18
C PRO A 94 22.74 4.17 -1.79
N ASN A 95 22.79 2.86 -1.53
CA ASN A 95 21.60 2.09 -1.17
C ASN A 95 20.93 2.59 0.11
N LEU A 96 21.71 3.00 1.11
CA LEU A 96 21.16 3.52 2.38
C LEU A 96 20.48 4.89 2.17
N ILE A 97 21.15 5.79 1.44
CA ILE A 97 20.61 7.12 1.14
C ILE A 97 19.32 6.98 0.32
N MET A 98 19.35 6.17 -0.74
CA MET A 98 18.20 5.86 -1.58
C MET A 98 17.02 5.39 -0.72
N SER A 99 17.24 4.42 0.16
CA SER A 99 16.19 3.87 1.02
C SER A 99 15.57 4.86 2.00
N ILE A 100 16.37 5.75 2.59
CA ILE A 100 15.86 6.80 3.49
C ILE A 100 15.00 7.80 2.71
N VAL A 101 15.49 8.27 1.55
CA VAL A 101 14.77 9.24 0.74
C VAL A 101 13.48 8.63 0.18
N LEU A 102 13.52 7.37 -0.29
CA LEU A 102 12.34 6.63 -0.71
C LEU A 102 11.30 6.52 0.42
N ALA A 103 11.72 6.18 1.64
CA ALA A 103 10.81 6.08 2.78
C ALA A 103 10.05 7.39 3.04
N ILE A 104 10.77 8.52 3.01
CA ILE A 104 10.19 9.85 3.22
C ILE A 104 9.23 10.19 2.06
N MET A 105 9.67 10.02 0.82
CA MET A 105 8.89 10.41 -0.35
C MET A 105 7.64 9.55 -0.52
N ILE A 106 7.72 8.24 -0.29
CA ILE A 106 6.56 7.35 -0.29
C ILE A 106 5.55 7.81 0.78
N THR A 107 6.01 8.13 1.98
CA THR A 107 5.14 8.62 3.06
C THR A 107 4.38 9.88 2.64
N ILE A 108 5.08 10.85 2.03
CA ILE A 108 4.48 12.12 1.58
C ILE A 108 3.43 11.87 0.49
N VAL A 109 3.75 11.03 -0.50
CA VAL A 109 2.80 10.72 -1.59
C VAL A 109 1.58 9.98 -1.04
N LEU A 110 1.77 9.01 -0.13
CA LEU A 110 0.66 8.32 0.53
C LEU A 110 -0.24 9.31 1.27
N LEU A 111 0.33 10.25 2.04
CA LEU A 111 -0.44 11.28 2.76
C LEU A 111 -1.24 12.18 1.81
N ALA A 112 -0.68 12.51 0.65
CA ALA A 112 -1.35 13.36 -0.33
C ALA A 112 -2.52 12.64 -1.03
N VAL A 113 -2.38 11.35 -1.33
CA VAL A 113 -3.36 10.57 -2.10
C VAL A 113 -4.42 9.93 -1.19
N HIS A 114 -4.08 9.66 0.07
CA HIS A 114 -4.97 9.00 1.04
C HIS A 114 -6.38 9.59 1.12
N PRO A 115 -6.58 10.92 1.20
CA PRO A 115 -7.92 11.52 1.28
C PRO A 115 -8.77 11.35 0.02
N VAL A 116 -8.15 11.04 -1.13
CA VAL A 116 -8.83 10.96 -2.42
C VAL A 116 -9.34 9.54 -2.69
N SER A 117 -8.48 8.53 -2.48
CA SER A 117 -8.74 7.14 -2.90
C SER A 117 -8.49 6.08 -1.83
N GLY A 118 -7.91 6.47 -0.69
CA GLY A 118 -7.25 5.57 0.26
C GLY A 118 -5.74 5.43 0.03
N GLY A 119 -5.21 5.94 -1.09
CA GLY A 119 -3.77 6.01 -1.35
C GLY A 119 -3.12 4.64 -1.55
N HIS A 120 -3.69 3.78 -2.38
CA HIS A 120 -3.11 2.46 -2.63
C HIS A 120 -1.84 2.56 -3.47
N ILE A 121 -1.91 3.30 -4.59
CA ILE A 121 -0.84 3.65 -5.54
C ILE A 121 0.07 2.47 -5.93
N ASN A 122 -0.45 1.26 -5.81
CA ASN A 122 0.27 0.01 -5.92
C ASN A 122 -0.73 -1.16 -6.10
N PRO A 123 -0.58 -1.97 -7.16
CA PRO A 123 -1.43 -3.13 -7.39
C PRO A 123 -1.45 -4.14 -6.25
N ILE A 124 -0.34 -4.35 -5.53
CA ILE A 124 -0.30 -5.30 -4.40
C ILE A 124 -1.22 -4.84 -3.25
N VAL A 125 -1.32 -3.52 -3.03
CA VAL A 125 -2.14 -2.94 -1.96
C VAL A 125 -3.61 -3.10 -2.34
N SER A 126 -3.96 -2.78 -3.59
CA SER A 126 -5.33 -2.92 -4.08
C SER A 126 -5.80 -4.37 -4.11
N PHE A 127 -4.95 -5.28 -4.56
CA PHE A 127 -5.29 -6.69 -4.62
C PHE A 127 -5.39 -7.31 -3.21
N SER A 128 -4.45 -7.02 -2.31
CA SER A 128 -4.54 -7.51 -0.92
C SER A 128 -5.75 -6.94 -0.19
N ALA A 129 -6.07 -5.66 -0.37
CA ALA A 129 -7.27 -5.04 0.20
C ALA A 129 -8.55 -5.72 -0.31
N ALA A 130 -8.60 -6.11 -1.60
CA ALA A 130 -9.72 -6.87 -2.14
C ALA A 130 -9.84 -8.29 -1.56
N LEU A 131 -8.72 -9.00 -1.42
CA LEU A 131 -8.73 -10.35 -0.82
C LEU A 131 -9.20 -10.31 0.63
N VAL A 132 -8.76 -9.31 1.40
CA VAL A 132 -9.16 -9.12 2.81
C VAL A 132 -10.58 -8.55 2.95
N GLY A 133 -11.22 -8.12 1.85
CA GLY A 133 -12.59 -7.62 1.84
C GLY A 133 -12.76 -6.13 2.21
N LEU A 134 -11.67 -5.35 2.17
CA LEU A 134 -11.70 -3.90 2.41
C LEU A 134 -12.25 -3.10 1.23
N ILE A 135 -12.06 -3.63 0.01
CA ILE A 135 -12.64 -3.09 -1.22
C ILE A 135 -13.17 -4.26 -2.07
N SER A 136 -14.07 -3.98 -3.02
CA SER A 136 -14.48 -5.01 -3.97
C SER A 136 -13.37 -5.35 -4.96
N MET A 137 -13.46 -6.54 -5.56
CA MET A 137 -12.55 -6.95 -6.64
C MET A 137 -12.68 -6.02 -7.85
N SER A 138 -13.89 -5.54 -8.16
CA SER A 138 -14.12 -4.58 -9.25
C SER A 138 -13.38 -3.26 -9.00
N ARG A 139 -13.43 -2.72 -7.77
CA ARG A 139 -12.64 -1.53 -7.40
C ARG A 139 -11.15 -1.77 -7.54
N ALA A 140 -10.65 -2.91 -7.07
CA ALA A 140 -9.24 -3.25 -7.19
C ALA A 140 -8.79 -3.28 -8.65
N ILE A 141 -9.59 -3.84 -9.56
CA ILE A 141 -9.30 -3.85 -11.01
C ILE A 141 -9.21 -2.42 -11.55
N ILE A 142 -10.19 -1.55 -11.23
CA ILE A 142 -10.19 -0.14 -11.67
C ILE A 142 -8.94 0.58 -11.15
N TYR A 143 -8.59 0.37 -9.88
CA TYR A 143 -7.40 0.97 -9.26
C TYR A 143 -6.12 0.47 -9.93
N ILE A 144 -5.98 -0.84 -10.19
CA ILE A 144 -4.80 -1.42 -10.83
C ILE A 144 -4.61 -0.84 -12.24
N ILE A 145 -5.67 -0.70 -13.02
CA ILE A 145 -5.61 -0.07 -14.34
C ILE A 145 -5.15 1.38 -14.22
N ALA A 146 -5.76 2.16 -13.31
CA ALA A 146 -5.38 3.54 -13.07
C ALA A 146 -3.92 3.68 -12.62
N GLN A 147 -3.44 2.80 -11.74
CA GLN A 147 -2.05 2.76 -11.27
C GLN A 147 -1.09 2.46 -12.42
N CYS A 148 -1.40 1.49 -13.28
CA CYS A 148 -0.56 1.17 -14.44
C CYS A 148 -0.48 2.33 -15.43
N LEU A 149 -1.61 2.98 -15.73
CA LEU A 149 -1.64 4.18 -16.58
C LEU A 149 -0.86 5.33 -15.94
N GLY A 150 -1.04 5.55 -14.64
CA GLY A 150 -0.28 6.53 -13.86
C GLY A 150 1.22 6.26 -13.92
N ALA A 151 1.65 5.03 -13.73
CA ALA A 151 3.06 4.64 -13.81
C ALA A 151 3.68 4.94 -15.18
N VAL A 152 2.94 4.68 -16.27
CA VAL A 152 3.39 5.05 -17.63
C VAL A 152 3.54 6.56 -17.76
N LEU A 153 2.59 7.35 -17.25
CA LEU A 153 2.68 8.82 -17.25
C LEU A 153 3.88 9.32 -16.44
N GLY A 154 4.14 8.75 -15.26
CA GLY A 154 5.30 9.07 -14.43
C GLY A 154 6.62 8.77 -15.14
N ALA A 155 6.73 7.61 -15.78
CA ALA A 155 7.92 7.23 -16.55
C ALA A 155 8.12 8.11 -17.80
N LEU A 156 7.03 8.51 -18.50
CA LEU A 156 7.09 9.47 -19.61
C LEU A 156 7.54 10.85 -19.15
N ALA A 157 7.02 11.33 -18.02
CA ALA A 157 7.43 12.60 -17.42
C ALA A 157 8.93 12.57 -17.04
N LEU A 158 9.42 11.46 -16.48
CA LEU A 158 10.83 11.28 -16.19
C LEU A 158 11.68 11.32 -17.46
N LYS A 159 11.28 10.56 -18.49
CA LYS A 159 11.95 10.55 -19.80
C LYS A 159 12.03 11.94 -20.44
N ALA A 160 11.03 12.79 -20.22
CA ALA A 160 11.03 14.16 -20.74
C ALA A 160 12.04 15.10 -20.04
N VAL A 161 12.43 14.80 -18.80
CA VAL A 161 13.36 15.66 -18.03
C VAL A 161 14.80 15.15 -18.03
N VAL A 162 15.03 13.84 -18.16
CA VAL A 162 16.38 13.28 -18.20
C VAL A 162 16.98 13.32 -19.60
N SER A 163 18.32 13.41 -19.67
CA SER A 163 19.02 13.28 -20.95
C SER A 163 18.90 11.86 -21.51
N GLY A 164 18.98 11.71 -22.84
CA GLY A 164 18.96 10.39 -23.48
C GLY A 164 20.14 9.48 -23.09
N ASN A 165 21.20 10.02 -22.49
CA ASN A 165 22.28 9.23 -21.91
C ASN A 165 21.85 8.64 -20.55
N ILE A 166 21.30 9.47 -19.67
CA ILE A 166 20.77 9.03 -18.36
C ILE A 166 19.64 8.01 -18.55
N GLU A 167 18.71 8.25 -19.48
CA GLU A 167 17.65 7.31 -19.84
C GLU A 167 18.21 5.92 -20.19
N ARG A 168 19.28 5.87 -21.00
CA ARG A 168 19.86 4.60 -21.46
C ARG A 168 20.67 3.91 -20.39
N THR A 169 21.49 4.64 -19.65
CA THR A 169 22.36 4.10 -18.60
C THR A 169 21.56 3.50 -17.45
N PHE A 170 20.54 4.22 -16.98
CA PHE A 170 19.76 3.80 -15.80
C PHE A 170 18.41 3.18 -16.15
N SER A 171 18.09 3.04 -17.44
CA SER A 171 16.83 2.44 -17.91
C SER A 171 15.59 3.08 -17.26
N LEU A 172 15.59 4.41 -17.12
CA LEU A 172 14.58 5.20 -16.40
C LEU A 172 14.31 4.74 -14.96
N GLY A 173 15.30 4.16 -14.26
CA GLY A 173 15.13 3.66 -12.90
C GLY A 173 14.21 2.44 -12.79
N GLY A 174 13.87 1.79 -13.92
CA GLY A 174 12.98 0.63 -13.97
C GLY A 174 13.52 -0.61 -13.24
N CYS A 175 12.61 -1.50 -12.85
CA CYS A 175 12.95 -2.75 -12.18
C CYS A 175 13.67 -3.70 -13.15
N THR A 176 14.84 -4.22 -12.75
CA THR A 176 15.70 -5.07 -13.57
C THR A 176 16.14 -6.30 -12.80
N LEU A 177 16.14 -7.46 -13.46
CA LEU A 177 16.70 -8.69 -12.91
C LEU A 177 18.20 -8.78 -13.21
N SER A 178 18.58 -8.34 -14.40
CA SER A 178 19.95 -8.38 -14.91
C SER A 178 20.19 -7.26 -15.91
N ILE A 179 21.45 -6.86 -16.05
CA ILE A 179 21.92 -5.94 -17.09
C ILE A 179 22.99 -6.61 -17.94
N VAL A 180 23.13 -6.13 -19.18
CA VAL A 180 24.23 -6.52 -20.06
C VAL A 180 25.34 -5.48 -19.92
N THR A 181 26.54 -5.92 -19.56
CA THR A 181 27.73 -5.08 -19.40
C THR A 181 28.87 -5.57 -20.31
N PRO A 182 29.81 -4.71 -20.74
CA PRO A 182 31.01 -5.15 -21.42
C PRO A 182 31.85 -6.07 -20.52
N GLY A 183 32.10 -7.28 -20.99
CA GLY A 183 32.97 -8.26 -20.32
C GLY A 183 34.45 -7.97 -20.48
N PRO A 184 35.34 -8.76 -19.85
CA PRO A 184 36.78 -8.56 -19.84
C PRO A 184 37.45 -8.48 -21.23
N GLN A 185 36.80 -9.03 -22.26
CA GLN A 185 37.29 -9.06 -23.65
C GLN A 185 36.38 -8.24 -24.61
N GLY A 186 35.50 -7.39 -24.08
CA GLY A 186 34.52 -6.65 -24.88
C GLY A 186 33.30 -7.46 -25.32
N SER A 187 33.25 -8.76 -25.02
CA SER A 187 32.06 -9.58 -25.21
C SER A 187 30.96 -9.19 -24.20
N PRO A 188 29.69 -9.11 -24.60
CA PRO A 188 28.60 -8.80 -23.67
C PRO A 188 28.45 -9.91 -22.64
N VAL A 189 28.44 -9.54 -21.36
CA VAL A 189 28.19 -10.46 -20.23
C VAL A 189 26.97 -9.97 -19.47
N THR A 190 26.04 -10.89 -19.20
CA THR A 190 24.86 -10.61 -18.37
C THR A 190 25.24 -10.81 -16.90
N ILE A 191 25.05 -9.76 -16.10
CA ILE A 191 25.20 -9.80 -14.65
C ILE A 191 23.86 -9.45 -14.01
N GLY A 192 23.53 -10.09 -12.90
CA GLY A 192 22.26 -9.86 -12.21
C GLY A 192 21.92 -10.99 -11.25
N LEU A 193 20.65 -11.01 -10.86
CA LEU A 193 20.08 -12.03 -9.99
C LEU A 193 19.32 -13.07 -10.81
N GLY A 194 19.47 -14.36 -10.48
CA GLY A 194 18.74 -15.41 -11.18
C GLY A 194 17.22 -15.26 -11.01
N THR A 195 16.44 -15.57 -12.05
CA THR A 195 14.98 -15.37 -12.06
C THR A 195 14.27 -16.01 -10.87
N ALA A 196 14.66 -17.22 -10.48
CA ALA A 196 14.08 -17.90 -9.31
C ALA A 196 14.41 -17.19 -7.99
N GLN A 197 15.62 -16.66 -7.85
CA GLN A 197 16.03 -15.89 -6.66
C GLN A 197 15.28 -14.56 -6.59
N ALA A 198 15.17 -13.85 -7.72
CA ALA A 198 14.39 -12.62 -7.83
C ALA A 198 12.91 -12.87 -7.51
N PHE A 199 12.34 -13.97 -8.00
CA PHE A 199 10.97 -14.37 -7.69
C PHE A 199 10.74 -14.56 -6.19
N TRP A 200 11.57 -15.35 -5.52
CA TRP A 200 11.44 -15.54 -4.08
C TRP A 200 11.67 -14.25 -3.29
N LEU A 201 12.62 -13.42 -3.72
CA LEU A 201 12.86 -12.13 -3.08
C LEU A 201 11.65 -11.20 -3.20
N GLU A 202 11.00 -11.14 -4.37
CA GLU A 202 9.74 -10.42 -4.55
C GLU A 202 8.65 -10.94 -3.62
N VAL A 203 8.46 -12.27 -3.54
CA VAL A 203 7.47 -12.90 -2.64
C VAL A 203 7.71 -12.50 -1.19
N PHE A 204 8.94 -12.66 -0.69
CA PHE A 204 9.24 -12.39 0.72
C PHE A 204 9.19 -10.90 1.06
N CYS A 205 9.79 -10.04 0.23
CA CYS A 205 9.73 -8.60 0.47
C CYS A 205 8.29 -8.09 0.41
N SER A 206 7.50 -8.56 -0.55
CA SER A 206 6.09 -8.22 -0.66
C SER A 206 5.26 -8.72 0.53
N PHE A 207 5.51 -9.94 1.00
CA PHE A 207 4.82 -10.47 2.17
C PHE A 207 5.15 -9.67 3.42
N VAL A 208 6.44 -9.36 3.65
CA VAL A 208 6.88 -8.53 4.78
C VAL A 208 6.28 -7.13 4.69
N PHE A 209 6.17 -6.55 3.49
CA PHE A 209 5.49 -5.27 3.30
C PHE A 209 4.01 -5.33 3.75
N LEU A 210 3.25 -6.32 3.28
CA LEU A 210 1.85 -6.50 3.67
C LEU A 210 1.71 -6.75 5.18
N PHE A 211 2.55 -7.65 5.71
CA PHE A 211 2.54 -8.07 7.11
C PHE A 211 2.95 -6.96 8.08
N ALA A 212 4.11 -6.34 7.87
CA ALA A 212 4.71 -5.40 8.81
C ALA A 212 4.17 -3.97 8.69
N SER A 213 3.38 -3.67 7.65
CA SER A 213 2.83 -2.31 7.47
C SER A 213 1.33 -2.31 7.19
N LEU A 214 0.85 -3.04 6.18
CA LEU A 214 -0.56 -2.92 5.79
C LEU A 214 -1.51 -3.61 6.75
N TRP A 215 -1.09 -4.65 7.46
CA TRP A 215 -1.88 -5.22 8.54
C TRP A 215 -2.37 -4.16 9.53
N MET A 216 -1.47 -3.27 9.97
CA MET A 216 -1.80 -2.18 10.89
C MET A 216 -2.63 -1.08 10.22
N ALA A 217 -2.41 -0.85 8.92
CA ALA A 217 -3.20 0.11 8.15
C ALA A 217 -4.64 -0.37 7.91
N TYR A 218 -4.85 -1.69 7.84
CA TYR A 218 -6.13 -2.36 7.62
C TYR A 218 -6.95 -2.50 8.91
N ASP A 219 -6.31 -2.62 10.07
CA ASP A 219 -7.01 -2.62 11.37
C ASP A 219 -7.35 -1.18 11.80
N HIS A 220 -8.64 -0.83 11.75
CA HIS A 220 -9.13 0.51 12.09
C HIS A 220 -8.87 0.89 13.56
N ARG A 221 -8.81 -0.08 14.49
CA ARG A 221 -8.49 0.18 15.91
C ARG A 221 -7.05 0.64 16.03
N GLN A 222 -6.12 -0.07 15.37
CA GLN A 222 -4.71 0.29 15.39
C GLN A 222 -4.48 1.62 14.69
N LYS A 223 -5.10 1.82 13.52
CA LYS A 223 -5.04 3.10 12.80
C LYS A 223 -5.53 4.28 13.63
N ASN A 224 -6.64 4.12 14.36
CA ASN A 224 -7.17 5.17 15.23
C ASN A 224 -6.32 5.41 16.47
N SER A 225 -5.74 4.36 17.06
CA SER A 225 -4.89 4.46 18.24
C SER A 225 -3.53 5.10 17.93
N ILE A 226 -2.91 4.69 16.83
CA ILE A 226 -1.57 5.13 16.41
C ILE A 226 -1.63 6.48 15.70
N GLY A 227 -2.68 6.72 14.91
CA GLY A 227 -2.90 7.91 14.09
C GLY A 227 -2.44 7.72 12.63
N LEU A 228 -3.21 8.29 11.69
CA LEU A 228 -3.02 8.12 10.25
C LEU A 228 -1.59 8.44 9.78
N VAL A 229 -1.04 9.57 10.21
CA VAL A 229 0.31 10.02 9.80
C VAL A 229 1.38 9.01 10.20
N ARG A 230 1.29 8.46 11.42
CA ARG A 230 2.26 7.47 11.91
C ARG A 230 2.14 6.15 11.18
N VAL A 231 0.91 5.68 10.91
CA VAL A 231 0.69 4.47 10.10
C VAL A 231 1.31 4.61 8.72
N LEU A 232 1.04 5.71 8.00
CA LEU A 232 1.59 5.92 6.66
C LEU A 232 3.12 6.12 6.68
N ALA A 233 3.68 6.72 7.74
CA ALA A 233 5.12 6.81 7.93
C ALA A 233 5.77 5.43 8.15
N ILE A 234 5.09 4.53 8.87
CA ILE A 234 5.55 3.13 9.01
C ILE A 234 5.53 2.43 7.66
N VAL A 235 4.47 2.59 6.86
CA VAL A 235 4.38 2.04 5.50
C VAL A 235 5.55 2.50 4.63
N GLY A 236 5.84 3.80 4.58
CA GLY A 236 7.00 4.32 3.85
C GLY A 236 8.33 3.80 4.39
N THR A 237 8.51 3.77 5.71
CA THR A 237 9.73 3.27 6.36
C THR A 237 9.99 1.81 6.04
N VAL A 238 8.97 0.95 6.14
CA VAL A 238 9.08 -0.47 5.82
C VAL A 238 9.45 -0.66 4.35
N LEU A 239 8.82 0.07 3.42
CA LEU A 239 9.19 0.00 2.00
C LEU A 239 10.63 0.42 1.75
N GLY A 240 11.09 1.54 2.33
CA GLY A 240 12.48 1.99 2.20
C GLY A 240 13.48 0.97 2.73
N LEU A 241 13.20 0.37 3.90
CA LEU A 241 14.02 -0.69 4.47
C LEU A 241 14.04 -1.96 3.62
N LEU A 242 12.92 -2.35 3.01
CA LEU A 242 12.86 -3.50 2.10
C LEU A 242 13.65 -3.26 0.82
N VAL A 243 13.65 -2.03 0.29
CA VAL A 243 14.54 -1.64 -0.80
C VAL A 243 16.01 -1.75 -0.36
N PHE A 244 16.35 -1.32 0.86
CA PHE A 244 17.73 -1.40 1.38
C PHE A 244 18.17 -2.86 1.49
N ILE A 245 17.33 -3.70 2.10
CA ILE A 245 17.60 -5.12 2.32
C ILE A 245 17.73 -5.85 0.99
N SER A 246 16.78 -5.66 0.06
CA SER A 246 16.81 -6.36 -1.23
C SER A 246 18.01 -6.00 -2.09
N THR A 247 18.45 -4.73 -2.07
CA THR A 247 19.65 -4.27 -2.79
C THR A 247 20.95 -4.63 -2.09
N SER A 248 20.97 -4.72 -0.75
CA SER A 248 22.19 -4.99 0.02
C SER A 248 22.46 -6.48 0.25
N VAL A 249 21.42 -7.28 0.53
CA VAL A 249 21.54 -8.72 0.81
C VAL A 249 21.92 -9.49 -0.45
N THR A 250 21.37 -9.12 -1.60
CA THR A 250 21.72 -9.78 -2.86
C THR A 250 23.11 -9.39 -3.32
N ALA A 251 23.54 -8.14 -3.05
CA ALA A 251 24.77 -7.52 -3.55
C ALA A 251 25.03 -7.75 -5.06
N ALA A 252 23.98 -8.13 -5.79
CA ALA A 252 24.05 -8.60 -7.16
C ALA A 252 24.08 -7.37 -8.07
N LYS A 253 25.27 -7.04 -8.57
CA LYS A 253 25.41 -5.96 -9.56
C LYS A 253 24.50 -6.25 -10.75
N GLY A 254 23.72 -5.25 -11.16
CA GLY A 254 22.75 -5.39 -12.25
C GLY A 254 21.34 -5.79 -11.82
N TYR A 255 21.12 -6.07 -10.52
CA TYR A 255 19.78 -6.22 -9.97
C TYR A 255 19.27 -4.88 -9.42
N GLY A 256 18.05 -4.48 -9.80
CA GLY A 256 17.45 -3.19 -9.42
C GLY A 256 16.88 -3.12 -8.00
N GLY A 257 16.94 -4.21 -7.22
CA GLY A 257 16.22 -4.33 -5.96
C GLY A 257 14.80 -4.87 -6.13
N ALA A 258 14.16 -5.23 -5.02
CA ALA A 258 12.78 -5.69 -5.05
C ALA A 258 11.83 -4.55 -5.46
N GLY A 259 10.99 -4.81 -6.45
CA GLY A 259 9.99 -3.91 -6.97
C GLY A 259 8.87 -3.65 -5.98
N ILE A 260 8.25 -4.70 -5.42
CA ILE A 260 7.14 -4.65 -4.42
C ILE A 260 5.88 -3.87 -4.91
N ASN A 261 5.96 -3.28 -6.10
CA ASN A 261 4.92 -2.50 -6.74
C ASN A 261 4.91 -2.83 -8.24
N PRO A 262 3.97 -3.68 -8.69
CA PRO A 262 3.90 -4.09 -10.09
C PRO A 262 3.73 -2.91 -11.06
N ALA A 263 2.92 -1.89 -10.72
CA ALA A 263 2.72 -0.72 -11.56
C ALA A 263 4.02 0.10 -11.72
N ARG A 264 4.77 0.29 -10.62
CA ARG A 264 6.07 0.98 -10.63
C ARG A 264 7.11 0.26 -11.48
N CYS A 265 7.06 -1.06 -11.58
CA CYS A 265 7.93 -1.80 -12.49
C CYS A 265 7.42 -1.74 -13.94
N PHE A 266 6.10 -1.78 -14.13
CA PHE A 266 5.44 -1.77 -15.43
C PHE A 266 5.63 -0.46 -16.20
N GLY A 267 5.48 0.71 -15.56
CA GLY A 267 5.56 2.02 -16.21
C GLY A 267 6.84 2.22 -17.03
N PRO A 268 8.03 2.17 -16.39
CA PRO A 268 9.30 2.26 -17.09
C PRO A 268 9.51 1.15 -18.13
N ALA A 269 9.05 -0.08 -17.86
CA ALA A 269 9.16 -1.19 -18.82
C ALA A 269 8.40 -0.92 -20.12
N VAL A 270 7.20 -0.34 -20.04
CA VAL A 270 6.41 0.09 -21.22
C VAL A 270 7.10 1.22 -21.97
N VAL A 271 7.62 2.23 -21.26
CA VAL A 271 8.18 3.44 -21.88
C VAL A 271 9.57 3.20 -22.50
N ARG A 272 10.42 2.45 -21.80
CA ARG A 272 11.83 2.25 -22.17
C ARG A 272 12.05 0.94 -22.94
N GLY A 273 11.26 -0.11 -22.66
CA GLY A 273 11.38 -1.41 -23.29
C GLY A 273 12.71 -2.12 -23.04
N GLY A 274 13.03 -3.08 -23.91
CA GLY A 274 14.29 -3.84 -23.85
C GLY A 274 14.36 -4.78 -22.65
N HIS A 275 15.52 -4.82 -21.99
CA HIS A 275 15.81 -5.75 -20.89
C HIS A 275 14.90 -5.59 -19.66
N LEU A 276 14.16 -4.49 -19.54
CA LEU A 276 13.12 -4.34 -18.50
C LEU A 276 11.97 -5.35 -18.62
N TRP A 277 11.83 -5.99 -19.79
CA TRP A 277 10.87 -7.08 -20.00
C TRP A 277 11.44 -8.46 -19.63
N ASP A 278 12.76 -8.57 -19.46
CA ASP A 278 13.41 -9.85 -19.15
C ASP A 278 13.05 -10.31 -17.73
N GLY A 279 12.20 -11.34 -17.64
CA GLY A 279 11.69 -11.83 -16.37
C GLY A 279 10.70 -10.87 -15.68
N HIS A 280 10.12 -9.91 -16.38
CA HIS A 280 9.20 -8.90 -15.82
C HIS A 280 8.00 -9.51 -15.07
N TRP A 281 7.56 -10.70 -15.49
CA TRP A 281 6.47 -11.43 -14.83
C TRP A 281 6.72 -11.66 -13.34
N VAL A 282 7.98 -11.70 -12.90
CA VAL A 282 8.37 -11.84 -11.49
C VAL A 282 7.80 -10.71 -10.63
N PHE A 283 7.81 -9.48 -11.14
CA PHE A 283 7.29 -8.29 -10.45
C PHE A 283 5.76 -8.27 -10.34
N TRP A 284 5.07 -9.23 -10.96
CA TRP A 284 3.63 -9.42 -10.86
C TRP A 284 3.28 -10.66 -10.05
N ALA A 285 3.87 -11.80 -10.43
CA ALA A 285 3.61 -13.08 -9.79
C ALA A 285 4.10 -13.14 -8.35
N GLY A 286 5.28 -12.57 -8.05
CA GLY A 286 5.83 -12.54 -6.70
C GLY A 286 4.91 -11.79 -5.72
N PRO A 287 4.57 -10.52 -6.00
CA PRO A 287 3.59 -9.77 -5.21
C PRO A 287 2.22 -10.44 -5.10
N ALA A 288 1.72 -11.07 -6.18
CA ALA A 288 0.43 -11.77 -6.15
C ALA A 288 0.44 -12.97 -5.21
N VAL A 289 1.50 -13.79 -5.23
CA VAL A 289 1.69 -14.91 -4.29
C VAL A 289 1.77 -14.40 -2.85
N ALA A 290 2.46 -13.27 -2.62
CA ALA A 290 2.50 -12.64 -1.30
C ALA A 290 1.13 -12.17 -0.81
N CYS A 291 0.27 -11.62 -1.68
CA CYS A 291 -1.11 -11.26 -1.32
C CYS A 291 -1.92 -12.49 -0.87
N VAL A 292 -1.80 -13.60 -1.60
CA VAL A 292 -2.50 -14.84 -1.24
C VAL A 292 -1.97 -15.40 0.09
N ALA A 293 -0.65 -15.42 0.28
CA ALA A 293 -0.05 -15.86 1.54
C ALA A 293 -0.48 -14.98 2.73
N PHE A 294 -0.50 -13.66 2.54
CA PHE A 294 -0.99 -12.71 3.55
C PHE A 294 -2.47 -12.91 3.86
N TYR A 295 -3.30 -13.16 2.85
CA TYR A 295 -4.72 -13.49 3.06
C TYR A 295 -4.89 -14.80 3.83
N VAL A 296 -4.18 -15.87 3.46
CA VAL A 296 -4.22 -17.13 4.23
C VAL A 296 -3.82 -16.89 5.69
N TYR A 297 -2.80 -16.05 5.93
CA TYR A 297 -2.41 -15.65 7.27
C TYR A 297 -3.53 -14.93 8.04
N THR A 298 -4.28 -14.02 7.41
CA THR A 298 -5.41 -13.35 8.07
C THR A 298 -6.54 -14.33 8.44
N GLN A 299 -6.73 -15.40 7.67
CA GLN A 299 -7.76 -16.42 7.94
C GLN A 299 -7.38 -17.38 9.09
N ILE A 300 -6.09 -17.54 9.39
CA ILE A 300 -5.62 -18.41 10.49
C ILE A 300 -5.79 -17.71 11.85
N ILE A 301 -5.74 -16.38 11.87
CA ILE A 301 -5.80 -15.60 13.10
C ILE A 301 -7.24 -15.49 13.60
N PRO A 302 -7.49 -15.67 14.91
CA PRO A 302 -8.82 -15.47 15.48
C PRO A 302 -9.34 -14.05 15.21
N ASN A 303 -10.61 -13.93 14.81
CA ASN A 303 -11.25 -12.68 14.41
C ASN A 303 -11.11 -11.54 15.44
N ASP A 304 -10.92 -11.85 16.73
CA ASP A 304 -10.73 -10.86 17.80
C ASP A 304 -9.43 -10.02 17.64
N HIS A 305 -8.44 -10.58 16.94
CA HIS A 305 -7.13 -9.96 16.73
C HIS A 305 -7.04 -9.17 15.41
N PHE A 306 -8.02 -9.30 14.51
CA PHE A 306 -8.05 -8.58 13.23
C PHE A 306 -9.48 -8.14 12.88
N HIS A 307 -9.75 -6.84 13.02
CA HIS A 307 -11.01 -6.24 12.59
C HIS A 307 -10.76 -5.32 11.40
N ALA A 308 -10.66 -5.90 10.21
CA ALA A 308 -11.09 -5.18 9.02
C ALA A 308 -12.60 -4.96 9.15
N GLN A 309 -13.12 -3.76 8.87
CA GLN A 309 -14.57 -3.61 8.74
C GLN A 309 -15.04 -4.63 7.69
N GLU A 310 -15.84 -5.61 8.11
CA GLU A 310 -16.48 -6.58 7.20
C GLU A 310 -17.34 -5.80 6.20
N PHE A 311 -16.76 -5.46 5.06
CA PHE A 311 -17.55 -5.13 3.88
C PHE A 311 -17.88 -6.43 3.15
N LYS A 312 -19.14 -6.52 2.71
CA LYS A 312 -19.95 -7.58 2.06
C LYS A 312 -19.31 -8.63 1.12
N HIS A 313 -17.99 -8.76 1.00
CA HIS A 313 -17.29 -9.53 -0.03
C HIS A 313 -16.18 -10.39 0.57
N ASP A 314 -16.56 -11.42 1.32
CA ASP A 314 -15.62 -12.48 1.70
C ASP A 314 -15.21 -13.29 0.46
N PHE A 315 -13.92 -13.25 0.10
CA PHE A 315 -13.36 -13.98 -1.04
C PHE A 315 -13.55 -15.50 -0.91
N PHE A 316 -13.47 -16.07 0.30
CA PHE A 316 -13.80 -17.48 0.53
C PHE A 316 -15.29 -17.76 0.33
N GLY A 317 -16.16 -16.83 0.73
CA GLY A 317 -17.57 -16.84 0.35
C GLY A 317 -17.78 -16.90 -1.16
N ILE A 318 -17.05 -16.11 -1.95
CA ILE A 318 -17.10 -16.13 -3.42
C ILE A 318 -16.65 -17.49 -3.95
N LEU A 319 -15.48 -17.98 -3.52
CA LEU A 319 -14.95 -19.28 -3.95
C LEU A 319 -15.87 -20.45 -3.60
N ARG A 320 -16.48 -20.46 -2.41
CA ARG A 320 -17.44 -21.49 -2.00
C ARG A 320 -18.68 -21.51 -2.90
N THR A 321 -19.19 -20.34 -3.28
CA THR A 321 -20.34 -20.22 -4.17
C THR A 321 -20.01 -20.62 -5.62
N VAL A 322 -18.80 -20.30 -6.11
CA VAL A 322 -18.34 -20.73 -7.44
C VAL A 322 -18.06 -22.25 -7.48
N SER A 323 -17.55 -22.81 -6.39
CA SER A 323 -17.25 -24.25 -6.25
C SER A 323 -18.50 -25.12 -6.00
N GLY A 324 -19.66 -24.51 -5.74
CA GLY A 324 -20.92 -25.24 -5.47
C GLY A 324 -20.93 -26.05 -4.17
N TYR A 325 -19.94 -25.86 -3.29
CA TYR A 325 -19.84 -26.56 -2.01
C TYR A 325 -20.63 -25.81 -0.93
N ASN A 326 -21.89 -26.18 -0.76
CA ASN A 326 -22.68 -25.83 0.41
C ASN A 326 -22.60 -26.99 1.42
N HIS A 327 -22.02 -26.76 2.58
CA HIS A 327 -22.22 -27.59 3.78
C HIS A 327 -22.99 -26.78 4.82
#